data_AF-A0A7X6ZKG5-F1
#
_entry.id   AF-A0A7X6ZKG5-F1
#
_cell.length_a   1.000
_cell.length_b   1.000
_cell.length_c   1.000
_cell.angle_alpha   90.00
_cell.angle_beta   90.00
_cell.angle_gamma   90.00
#
_symmetry.space_group_name_H-M   'P 1'
#
loop_
_entity.id
_entity.type
_entity.pdbx_description
1 polymer ?
#
loop_
_entity_poly.entity_id
_entity_poly.type
_entity_poly.pdbx_seq_one_letter_code
_entity_poly.pdbx_strand_id
1 'polypeptide(L)'
;MKIDSKYFKDYRKSLGFTSQKATKDFFAAKDIKAPIDYAYIEALNQRLCDITIKTNDLVSDEIKDDNINSFCAQNILEVFNKLREHEIIPRLNNQGRRPEHVYFSWMRGYVISTFFLKALSYFFEVDIDTIELIGDDDLESIATFRRTPKADMQVKLNDGEVLRVEVQSGFQGVNDIKQHKVLEAKSVKKSNGLSSLVVHFDLYNGQVAFVSLNDIDDDSINWITRQQMEGQTVFNIAQNYFRWKLTEKPPKFSEIRMDL
;
A
#
# COMPACT_ATOMS: atom_id res chain seq x y z
N MET A 1 -33.72 41.09 -12.78
CA MET A 1 -32.65 40.34 -13.47
C MET A 1 -32.55 38.98 -12.81
N LYS A 2 -32.68 37.87 -13.56
CA LYS A 2 -32.74 36.52 -12.99
C LYS A 2 -31.33 35.94 -12.92
N ILE A 3 -30.92 35.45 -11.76
CA ILE A 3 -29.66 34.69 -11.62
C ILE A 3 -29.93 33.28 -12.13
N ASP A 4 -29.28 32.89 -13.23
CA ASP A 4 -29.48 31.60 -13.89
C ASP A 4 -28.16 31.02 -14.43
N SER A 5 -28.24 29.84 -15.05
CA SER A 5 -27.07 29.14 -15.59
C SER A 5 -26.35 29.91 -16.71
N LYS A 6 -27.09 30.72 -17.48
CA LYS A 6 -26.53 31.59 -18.53
C LYS A 6 -25.71 32.70 -17.89
N TYR A 7 -26.25 33.38 -16.88
CA TYR A 7 -25.52 34.37 -16.09
C TYR A 7 -24.21 33.78 -15.52
N PHE A 8 -24.25 32.59 -14.92
CA PHE A 8 -23.02 31.95 -14.39
C PHE A 8 -21.98 31.66 -15.47
N LYS A 9 -22.40 31.26 -16.68
CA LYS A 9 -21.49 30.99 -17.80
C LYS A 9 -20.89 32.29 -18.33
N ASP A 10 -21.71 33.33 -18.49
CA ASP A 10 -21.27 34.63 -18.99
C ASP A 10 -20.33 35.33 -18.00
N TYR A 11 -20.61 35.26 -16.69
CA TYR A 11 -19.70 35.73 -15.65
C TYR A 11 -18.32 35.04 -15.72
N ARG A 12 -18.28 33.70 -15.84
CA ARG A 12 -17.01 32.96 -15.98
C ARG A 12 -16.24 33.36 -17.25
N LYS A 13 -16.95 33.62 -18.35
CA LYS A 13 -16.34 34.14 -19.58
C LYS A 13 -15.75 35.53 -19.37
N SER A 14 -16.45 36.42 -18.68
CA SER A 14 -15.96 37.77 -18.35
C SER A 14 -14.73 37.73 -17.44
N LEU A 15 -14.58 36.71 -16.60
CA LEU A 15 -13.36 36.42 -15.85
C LEU A 15 -12.22 35.86 -16.71
N GLY A 16 -12.43 35.58 -18.01
CA GLY A 16 -11.43 35.04 -18.93
C GLY A 16 -11.45 33.51 -19.09
N PHE A 17 -12.45 32.81 -18.56
CA PHE A 17 -12.49 31.34 -18.58
C PHE A 17 -13.61 30.78 -19.45
N THR A 18 -13.28 29.76 -20.24
CA THR A 18 -14.23 29.07 -21.14
C THR A 18 -14.84 27.80 -20.52
N SER A 19 -14.28 27.30 -19.41
CA SER A 19 -14.76 26.11 -18.71
C SER A 19 -14.89 26.34 -17.20
N GLN A 20 -15.89 25.69 -16.59
CA GLN A 20 -16.08 25.73 -15.14
C GLN A 20 -14.88 25.15 -14.38
N LYS A 21 -14.21 24.12 -14.94
CA LYS A 21 -13.03 23.52 -14.33
C LYS A 21 -11.87 24.51 -14.26
N ALA A 22 -11.55 25.20 -15.36
CA ALA A 22 -10.48 26.19 -15.38
C ALA A 22 -10.72 27.33 -14.38
N THR A 23 -11.97 27.82 -14.27
CA THR A 23 -12.31 28.82 -13.25
C THR A 23 -12.12 28.29 -11.82
N LYS A 24 -12.55 27.04 -11.55
CA LYS A 24 -12.36 26.41 -10.23
C LYS A 24 -10.88 26.22 -9.91
N ASP A 25 -10.08 25.77 -10.87
CA ASP A 25 -8.66 25.54 -10.70
C ASP A 25 -7.93 26.86 -10.42
N PHE A 26 -8.21 27.92 -11.18
CA PHE A 26 -7.66 29.26 -10.95
C PHE A 26 -7.99 29.79 -9.55
N PHE A 27 -9.26 29.78 -9.15
CA PHE A 27 -9.64 30.27 -7.82
C PHE A 27 -9.08 29.42 -6.67
N ALA A 28 -8.80 28.14 -6.92
CA ALA A 28 -8.17 27.25 -5.97
C ALA A 28 -6.63 27.17 -6.13
N ALA A 29 -6.04 28.00 -7.00
CA ALA A 29 -4.62 27.99 -7.37
C ALA A 29 -4.07 26.61 -7.81
N LYS A 30 -4.92 25.73 -8.34
CA LYS A 30 -4.54 24.37 -8.79
C LYS A 30 -3.78 24.36 -10.12
N ASP A 31 -3.82 25.47 -10.85
CA ASP A 31 -3.03 25.74 -12.04
C ASP A 31 -1.56 26.07 -11.70
N ILE A 32 -1.28 26.47 -10.46
CA ILE A 32 0.08 26.70 -9.96
C ILE A 32 0.66 25.39 -9.43
N LYS A 33 1.64 24.83 -10.14
CA LYS A 33 2.36 23.63 -9.69
C LYS A 33 3.52 24.04 -8.79
N ALA A 34 3.40 23.77 -7.50
CA ALA A 34 4.52 23.94 -6.59
C ALA A 34 5.64 22.95 -6.94
N PRO A 35 6.92 23.38 -6.96
CA PRO A 35 8.05 22.54 -7.34
C PRO A 35 8.20 21.35 -6.38
N ILE A 36 8.85 20.29 -6.84
CA ILE A 36 9.14 19.12 -6.00
C ILE A 36 10.39 19.40 -5.18
N ASP A 37 10.32 19.16 -3.87
CA ASP A 37 11.46 19.26 -2.97
C ASP A 37 12.20 17.93 -2.90
N TYR A 38 13.21 17.78 -3.76
CA TYR A 38 14.03 16.56 -3.79
C TYR A 38 14.92 16.40 -2.56
N ALA A 39 15.35 17.49 -1.92
CA ALA A 39 16.13 17.40 -0.68
C ALA A 39 15.27 16.82 0.46
N TYR A 40 13.99 17.18 0.50
CA TYR A 40 13.03 16.55 1.41
C TYR A 40 12.82 15.07 1.08
N ILE A 41 12.72 14.68 -0.20
CA ILE A 41 12.65 13.27 -0.58
C ILE A 41 13.90 12.49 -0.13
N GLU A 42 15.10 13.06 -0.28
CA GLU A 42 16.34 12.43 0.19
C GLU A 42 16.31 12.19 1.71
N ALA A 43 15.83 13.15 2.50
CA ALA A 43 15.64 12.98 3.94
C ALA A 43 14.60 11.89 4.27
N LEU A 44 13.52 11.79 3.47
CA LEU A 44 12.52 10.74 3.59
C LEU A 44 13.10 9.35 3.24
N ASN A 45 13.98 9.26 2.25
CA ASN A 45 14.67 8.02 1.89
C ASN A 45 15.64 7.58 2.99
N GLN A 46 16.38 8.51 3.58
CA GLN A 46 17.20 8.19 4.75
C GLN A 46 16.35 7.65 5.90
N ARG A 47 15.17 8.25 6.13
CA ARG A 47 14.23 7.74 7.15
C ARG A 47 13.72 6.33 6.83
N LEU A 48 13.50 5.99 5.56
CA LEU A 48 13.15 4.61 5.18
C LEU A 48 14.27 3.65 5.54
N CYS A 49 15.53 3.97 5.21
CA CYS A 49 16.68 3.17 5.58
C CYS A 49 16.76 2.98 7.10
N ASP A 50 16.61 4.07 7.87
CA ASP A 50 16.65 4.01 9.34
C ASP A 50 15.56 3.11 9.92
N ILE A 51 14.34 3.15 9.35
CA ILE A 51 13.24 2.27 9.76
C ILE A 51 13.61 0.81 9.46
N THR A 52 14.02 0.51 8.23
CA THR A 52 14.34 -0.86 7.80
C THR A 52 15.49 -1.45 8.61
N ILE A 53 16.57 -0.68 8.85
CA ILE A 53 17.71 -1.13 9.68
C ILE A 53 17.25 -1.44 11.10
N LYS A 54 16.49 -0.54 11.74
CA LYS A 54 15.99 -0.77 13.10
C LYS A 54 15.02 -1.95 13.19
N THR A 55 14.21 -2.16 12.15
CA THR A 55 13.35 -3.36 12.07
C THR A 55 14.20 -4.62 11.93
N ASN A 56 15.21 -4.62 11.05
CA ASN A 56 16.13 -5.74 10.85
C ASN A 56 16.84 -6.15 12.15
N ASP A 57 17.24 -5.19 12.98
CA ASP A 57 17.88 -5.47 14.27
C ASP A 57 16.96 -6.20 15.26
N LEU A 58 15.64 -6.04 15.12
CA LEU A 58 14.64 -6.56 16.07
C LEU A 58 13.95 -7.84 15.60
N VAL A 59 13.89 -8.12 14.30
CA VAL A 59 13.24 -9.34 13.80
C VAL A 59 14.03 -10.59 14.19
N SER A 60 13.37 -11.75 14.18
CA SER A 60 14.02 -13.04 14.35
C SER A 60 15.08 -13.30 13.28
N ASP A 61 16.12 -14.07 13.64
CA ASP A 61 17.28 -14.31 12.78
C ASP A 61 16.90 -14.98 11.44
N GLU A 62 15.82 -15.76 11.41
CA GLU A 62 15.28 -16.35 10.18
C GLU A 62 14.93 -15.30 9.12
N ILE A 63 14.58 -14.08 9.52
CA ILE A 63 14.06 -13.02 8.64
C ILE A 63 15.12 -11.98 8.34
N LYS A 64 16.14 -11.85 9.19
CA LYS A 64 17.19 -10.85 9.01
C LYS A 64 17.80 -10.89 7.62
N ASP A 65 18.06 -9.70 7.11
CA ASP A 65 18.91 -9.46 5.96
C ASP A 65 20.33 -9.18 6.47
N ASP A 66 21.27 -10.07 6.11
CA ASP A 66 22.68 -9.97 6.50
C ASP A 66 23.38 -8.76 5.86
N ASN A 67 22.81 -8.19 4.80
CA ASN A 67 23.34 -7.04 4.07
C ASN A 67 22.29 -5.94 3.91
N ILE A 68 21.73 -5.51 5.06
CA ILE A 68 20.69 -4.48 5.14
C ILE A 68 21.06 -3.16 4.44
N ASN A 69 22.35 -2.82 4.37
CA ASN A 69 22.81 -1.63 3.64
C ASN A 69 22.66 -1.80 2.12
N SER A 70 22.98 -2.98 1.59
CA SER A 70 22.73 -3.31 0.19
C SER A 70 21.24 -3.33 -0.11
N PHE A 71 20.42 -3.88 0.80
CA PHE A 71 18.97 -3.82 0.69
C PHE A 71 18.47 -2.37 0.55
N CYS A 72 18.96 -1.45 1.39
CA CYS A 72 18.59 -0.04 1.30
C CYS A 72 19.02 0.60 -0.01
N ALA A 73 20.24 0.31 -0.49
CA ALA A 73 20.72 0.83 -1.77
C ALA A 73 19.80 0.41 -2.94
N GLN A 74 19.48 -0.89 -3.01
CA GLN A 74 18.69 -1.47 -4.11
C GLN A 74 17.21 -1.10 -4.03
N ASN A 75 16.59 -1.27 -2.87
CA ASN A 75 15.13 -1.18 -2.74
C ASN A 75 14.63 0.23 -2.36
N ILE A 76 15.52 1.15 -2.01
CA ILE A 76 15.16 2.55 -1.70
C ILE A 76 15.80 3.49 -2.70
N LEU A 77 17.14 3.51 -2.79
CA LEU A 77 17.86 4.53 -3.56
C LEU A 77 17.77 4.30 -5.07
N GLU A 78 17.99 3.07 -5.54
CA GLU A 78 17.84 2.75 -6.97
C GLU A 78 16.40 2.91 -7.44
N VAL A 79 15.42 2.49 -6.62
CA VAL A 79 13.99 2.72 -6.91
C VAL A 79 13.67 4.21 -7.01
N PHE A 80 14.15 5.03 -6.08
CA PHE A 80 14.01 6.48 -6.16
C PHE A 80 14.56 7.03 -7.47
N ASN A 81 15.78 6.64 -7.84
CA ASN A 81 16.43 7.10 -9.07
C ASN A 81 15.60 6.70 -10.29
N LYS A 82 15.12 5.45 -10.36
CA LYS A 82 14.24 4.97 -11.43
C LYS A 82 12.96 5.79 -11.53
N LEU A 83 12.26 6.03 -10.41
CA LEU A 83 11.05 6.84 -10.41
C LEU A 83 11.29 8.29 -10.83
N ARG A 84 12.46 8.84 -10.47
CA ARG A 84 12.87 10.20 -10.83
C ARG A 84 13.19 10.31 -12.32
N GLU A 85 14.01 9.40 -12.86
CA GLU A 85 14.41 9.37 -14.27
C GLU A 85 13.22 9.21 -15.21
N HIS A 86 12.20 8.47 -14.79
CA HIS A 86 10.97 8.26 -15.57
C HIS A 86 9.86 9.29 -15.28
N GLU A 87 10.15 10.38 -14.56
CA GLU A 87 9.21 11.44 -14.20
C GLU A 87 7.91 10.94 -13.53
N ILE A 88 8.00 9.87 -12.73
CA ILE A 88 6.83 9.33 -12.02
C ILE A 88 6.48 10.20 -10.81
N ILE A 89 7.49 10.68 -10.07
CA ILE A 89 7.28 11.45 -8.82
C ILE A 89 6.33 12.65 -9.04
N PRO A 90 6.49 13.54 -10.04
CA PRO A 90 5.55 14.64 -10.29
C PRO A 90 4.10 14.23 -10.58
N ARG A 91 3.89 12.98 -11.03
CA ARG A 91 2.58 12.46 -11.43
C ARG A 91 1.86 11.78 -10.27
N LEU A 92 2.58 11.48 -9.18
CA LEU A 92 2.02 10.94 -7.96
C LEU A 92 1.01 11.92 -7.37
N ASN A 93 -0.22 11.47 -7.25
CA ASN A 93 -1.31 12.24 -6.69
C ASN A 93 -2.14 11.38 -5.76
N ASN A 94 -2.61 11.98 -4.68
CA ASN A 94 -3.63 11.41 -3.82
C ASN A 94 -4.40 12.54 -3.16
N GLN A 95 -5.57 12.87 -3.71
CA GLN A 95 -6.52 13.83 -3.10
C GLN A 95 -5.90 15.19 -2.74
N GLY A 96 -5.00 15.70 -3.61
CA GLY A 96 -4.35 16.99 -3.41
C GLY A 96 -3.13 16.97 -2.48
N ARG A 97 -2.72 15.79 -1.97
CA ARG A 97 -1.46 15.65 -1.24
C ARG A 97 -0.28 15.95 -2.15
N ARG A 98 0.76 16.54 -1.55
CA ARG A 98 2.07 16.77 -2.16
C ARG A 98 2.68 15.46 -2.67
N PRO A 99 3.24 15.43 -3.90
CA PRO A 99 3.82 14.21 -4.47
C PRO A 99 4.86 13.53 -3.58
N GLU A 100 5.64 14.29 -2.82
CA GLU A 100 6.65 13.78 -1.87
C GLU A 100 6.02 12.92 -0.77
N HIS A 101 4.85 13.33 -0.26
CA HIS A 101 4.12 12.56 0.75
C HIS A 101 3.47 11.31 0.15
N VAL A 102 3.00 11.39 -1.11
CA VAL A 102 2.46 10.23 -1.82
C VAL A 102 3.57 9.22 -2.09
N TYR A 103 4.73 9.69 -2.55
CA TYR A 103 5.95 8.92 -2.74
C TYR A 103 6.36 8.22 -1.44
N PHE A 104 6.52 8.95 -0.34
CA PHE A 104 6.95 8.35 0.93
C PHE A 104 5.94 7.31 1.44
N SER A 105 4.64 7.58 1.31
CA SER A 105 3.63 6.61 1.71
C SER A 105 3.68 5.34 0.87
N TRP A 106 3.95 5.46 -0.43
CA TRP A 106 4.07 4.32 -1.33
C TRP A 106 5.36 3.54 -1.08
N MET A 107 6.51 4.22 -1.04
CA MET A 107 7.81 3.61 -0.75
C MET A 107 7.82 2.87 0.58
N ARG A 108 7.18 3.41 1.63
CA ARG A 108 7.04 2.68 2.90
C ARG A 108 6.37 1.32 2.72
N GLY A 109 5.28 1.26 1.96
CA GLY A 109 4.59 0.00 1.67
C GLY A 109 5.48 -0.95 0.88
N TYR A 110 6.06 -0.47 -0.22
CA TYR A 110 6.94 -1.22 -1.10
C TYR A 110 8.18 -1.79 -0.39
N VAL A 111 8.86 -0.95 0.41
CA VAL A 111 10.08 -1.36 1.14
C VAL A 111 9.77 -2.44 2.16
N ILE A 112 8.66 -2.30 2.90
CA ILE A 112 8.27 -3.28 3.92
C ILE A 112 7.79 -4.58 3.28
N SER A 113 7.01 -4.53 2.19
CA SER A 113 6.61 -5.75 1.49
C SER A 113 7.81 -6.50 0.93
N THR A 114 8.79 -5.78 0.38
CA THR A 114 10.03 -6.36 -0.15
C THR A 114 10.90 -6.94 0.97
N PHE A 115 11.08 -6.21 2.08
CA PHE A 115 11.86 -6.67 3.23
C PHE A 115 11.31 -7.99 3.82
N PHE A 116 9.99 -8.12 3.93
CA PHE A 116 9.36 -9.31 4.50
C PHE A 116 9.13 -10.45 3.51
N LEU A 117 9.61 -10.39 2.26
CA LEU A 117 9.51 -11.52 1.33
C LEU A 117 10.10 -12.80 1.89
N LYS A 118 11.24 -12.72 2.58
CA LYS A 118 11.87 -13.87 3.27
C LYS A 118 10.95 -14.46 4.35
N ALA A 119 10.26 -13.60 5.11
CA ALA A 119 9.30 -14.06 6.12
C ALA A 119 8.06 -14.70 5.48
N LEU A 120 7.58 -14.16 4.35
CA LEU A 120 6.45 -14.74 3.61
C LEU A 120 6.80 -16.10 3.00
N SER A 121 7.99 -16.25 2.44
CA SER A 121 8.50 -17.55 1.97
C SER A 121 8.56 -18.57 3.10
N TYR A 122 9.07 -18.19 4.27
CA TYR A 122 9.05 -19.04 5.45
C TYR A 122 7.63 -19.42 5.86
N PHE A 123 6.75 -18.42 5.97
CA PHE A 123 5.36 -18.58 6.37
C PHE A 123 4.61 -19.52 5.43
N PHE A 124 4.65 -19.29 4.13
CA PHE A 124 3.94 -20.13 3.15
C PHE A 124 4.62 -21.47 2.88
N GLU A 125 5.83 -21.68 3.41
CA GLU A 125 6.64 -22.88 3.20
C GLU A 125 6.96 -23.10 1.70
N VAL A 126 7.30 -22.02 1.01
CA VAL A 126 7.64 -21.99 -0.42
C VAL A 126 8.95 -21.25 -0.66
N ASP A 127 9.62 -21.50 -1.78
CA ASP A 127 10.81 -20.73 -2.15
C ASP A 127 10.43 -19.29 -2.52
N ILE A 128 11.27 -18.31 -2.16
CA ILE A 128 11.03 -16.87 -2.45
C ILE A 128 10.74 -16.65 -3.95
N ASP A 129 11.46 -17.34 -4.83
CA ASP A 129 11.33 -17.21 -6.29
C ASP A 129 9.98 -17.69 -6.85
N THR A 130 9.18 -18.38 -6.03
CA THR A 130 7.82 -18.83 -6.40
C THR A 130 6.73 -17.85 -5.97
N ILE A 131 7.08 -16.80 -5.23
CA ILE A 131 6.17 -15.71 -4.89
C ILE A 131 6.11 -14.75 -6.09
N GLU A 132 5.00 -14.76 -6.81
CA GLU A 132 4.80 -13.92 -7.98
C GLU A 132 4.32 -12.53 -7.55
N LEU A 133 5.05 -11.48 -7.92
CA LEU A 133 4.56 -10.10 -7.79
C LEU A 133 3.57 -9.83 -8.93
N ILE A 134 2.36 -9.42 -8.57
CA ILE A 134 1.24 -9.27 -9.52
C ILE A 134 0.62 -7.87 -9.46
N GLY A 135 1.03 -7.02 -8.52
CA GLY A 135 0.54 -5.65 -8.40
C GLY A 135 0.89 -4.81 -9.62
N ASP A 136 -0.04 -3.99 -10.11
CA ASP A 136 0.21 -3.18 -11.32
C ASP A 136 1.09 -1.94 -11.05
N ASP A 137 1.51 -1.75 -9.79
CA ASP A 137 2.52 -0.78 -9.36
C ASP A 137 3.90 -1.41 -9.15
N ASP A 138 4.12 -2.60 -9.71
CA ASP A 138 5.46 -3.15 -9.83
C ASP A 138 6.39 -2.20 -10.61
N LEU A 139 7.69 -2.39 -10.38
CA LEU A 139 8.73 -1.65 -11.06
C LEU A 139 9.28 -2.42 -12.26
N GLU A 140 8.73 -3.59 -12.62
CA GLU A 140 9.20 -4.38 -13.76
C GLU A 140 8.95 -3.62 -15.06
N SER A 141 7.77 -3.02 -15.18
CA SER A 141 7.42 -2.14 -16.29
C SER A 141 7.00 -0.74 -15.79
N ILE A 142 7.99 0.15 -15.69
CA ILE A 142 7.78 1.55 -15.30
C ILE A 142 6.76 2.30 -16.17
N ALA A 143 6.57 1.86 -17.43
CA ALA A 143 5.61 2.42 -18.36
C ALA A 143 4.14 2.08 -17.99
N THR A 144 3.93 0.97 -17.28
CA THR A 144 2.61 0.49 -16.85
C THR A 144 2.33 0.75 -15.38
N PHE A 145 3.29 1.31 -14.63
CA PHE A 145 3.16 1.66 -13.22
C PHE A 145 1.85 2.39 -12.92
N ARG A 146 0.94 1.70 -12.21
CA ARG A 146 -0.36 2.23 -11.80
C ARG A 146 -0.76 1.65 -10.46
N ARG A 147 -1.23 2.52 -9.57
CA ARG A 147 -1.81 2.09 -8.30
C ARG A 147 -3.19 1.48 -8.55
N THR A 148 -3.34 0.19 -8.30
CA THR A 148 -4.61 -0.54 -8.47
C THR A 148 -5.01 -1.27 -7.18
N PRO A 149 -6.29 -1.68 -7.03
CA PRO A 149 -6.73 -2.44 -5.86
C PRO A 149 -6.29 -3.92 -5.90
N LYS A 150 -5.66 -4.37 -6.99
CA LYS A 150 -5.13 -5.72 -7.17
C LYS A 150 -4.23 -6.09 -5.99
N ALA A 151 -4.23 -7.37 -5.63
CA ALA A 151 -3.33 -7.88 -4.60
C ALA A 151 -1.86 -7.72 -5.04
N ASP A 152 -0.95 -7.64 -4.07
CA ASP A 152 0.47 -7.43 -4.33
C ASP A 152 1.14 -8.69 -4.89
N MET A 153 0.75 -9.86 -4.37
CA MET A 153 1.44 -11.13 -4.62
C MET A 153 0.47 -12.29 -4.90
N GLN A 154 0.99 -13.32 -5.56
CA GLN A 154 0.36 -14.63 -5.72
C GLN A 154 1.34 -15.70 -5.25
N VAL A 155 0.85 -16.63 -4.44
CA VAL A 155 1.65 -17.74 -3.92
C VAL A 155 0.99 -19.06 -4.30
N LYS A 156 1.77 -19.98 -4.86
CA LYS A 156 1.34 -21.36 -5.10
C LYS A 156 1.82 -22.23 -3.95
N LEU A 157 0.90 -22.73 -3.15
CA LEU A 157 1.18 -23.58 -2.01
C LEU A 157 1.60 -25.00 -2.45
N ASN A 158 2.20 -25.73 -1.52
CA ASN A 158 2.69 -27.10 -1.77
C ASN A 158 1.59 -28.11 -2.13
N ASP A 159 0.34 -27.85 -1.73
CA ASP A 159 -0.83 -28.66 -2.10
C ASP A 159 -1.42 -28.28 -3.48
N GLY A 160 -0.85 -27.28 -4.14
CA GLY A 160 -1.27 -26.77 -5.44
C GLY A 160 -2.32 -25.66 -5.38
N GLU A 161 -2.83 -25.29 -4.19
CA GLU A 161 -3.71 -24.12 -4.07
C GLU A 161 -2.94 -22.83 -4.41
N VAL A 162 -3.61 -21.93 -5.11
CA VAL A 162 -3.08 -20.60 -5.44
C VAL A 162 -3.80 -19.56 -4.59
N LEU A 163 -3.03 -18.81 -3.80
CA LEU A 163 -3.50 -17.79 -2.88
C LEU A 163 -3.08 -16.40 -3.39
N ARG A 164 -4.02 -15.45 -3.38
CA ARG A 164 -3.69 -14.02 -3.53
C ARG A 164 -3.30 -13.44 -2.19
N VAL A 165 -2.21 -12.70 -2.13
CA VAL A 165 -1.69 -12.13 -0.90
C VAL A 165 -1.59 -10.62 -1.04
N GLU A 166 -2.27 -9.92 -0.14
CA GLU A 166 -2.17 -8.47 0.04
C GLU A 166 -1.26 -8.22 1.25
N VAL A 167 -0.21 -7.43 1.07
CA VAL A 167 0.72 -7.08 2.14
C VAL A 167 0.42 -5.66 2.61
N GLN A 168 0.08 -5.51 3.88
CA GLN A 168 -0.16 -4.20 4.49
C GLN A 168 0.85 -3.92 5.59
N SER A 169 1.17 -2.65 5.77
CA SER A 169 2.09 -2.19 6.81
C SER A 169 1.48 -1.06 7.64
N GLY A 170 1.37 -1.32 8.95
CA GLY A 170 0.93 -0.36 9.95
C GLY A 170 2.14 0.31 10.62
N PHE A 171 2.16 1.64 10.64
CA PHE A 171 3.28 2.43 11.21
C PHE A 171 2.91 3.26 12.44
N GLN A 172 1.62 3.32 12.79
CA GLN A 172 1.08 4.25 13.79
C GLN A 172 0.06 3.59 14.73
N GLY A 173 0.00 2.25 14.77
CA GLY A 173 -0.96 1.51 15.58
C GLY A 173 -2.41 1.57 15.07
N VAL A 174 -2.61 2.00 13.82
CA VAL A 174 -3.90 1.92 13.12
C VAL A 174 -3.83 0.76 12.15
N ASN A 175 -4.63 -0.27 12.44
CA ASN A 175 -4.62 -1.55 11.73
C ASN A 175 -5.98 -1.77 11.08
N ASP A 176 -6.09 -1.35 9.82
CA ASP A 176 -7.36 -1.30 9.10
C ASP A 176 -7.18 -1.81 7.66
N ILE A 177 -8.10 -2.66 7.20
CA ILE A 177 -8.17 -3.12 5.81
C ILE A 177 -9.23 -2.30 5.07
N LYS A 178 -8.87 -1.71 3.93
CA LYS A 178 -9.83 -0.91 3.14
C LYS A 178 -10.92 -1.79 2.54
N GLN A 179 -12.17 -1.31 2.58
CA GLN A 179 -13.33 -2.07 2.09
C GLN A 179 -13.16 -2.54 0.63
N HIS A 180 -12.61 -1.71 -0.26
CA HIS A 180 -12.43 -2.09 -1.66
C HIS A 180 -11.47 -3.28 -1.85
N LYS A 181 -10.53 -3.52 -0.93
CA LYS A 181 -9.65 -4.70 -0.96
C LYS A 181 -10.44 -5.98 -0.64
N VAL A 182 -11.35 -5.90 0.33
CA VAL A 182 -12.25 -7.02 0.68
C VAL A 182 -13.22 -7.33 -0.47
N LEU A 183 -13.81 -6.29 -1.07
CA LEU A 183 -14.73 -6.46 -2.21
C LEU A 183 -14.02 -7.08 -3.43
N GLU A 184 -12.80 -6.63 -3.72
CA GLU A 184 -11.98 -7.21 -4.80
C GLU A 184 -11.68 -8.69 -4.53
N ALA A 185 -11.25 -9.04 -3.31
CA ALA A 185 -11.00 -10.43 -2.93
C ALA A 185 -12.22 -11.34 -3.07
N LYS A 186 -13.41 -10.88 -2.64
CA LYS A 186 -14.67 -11.62 -2.83
C LYS A 186 -15.02 -11.77 -4.31
N SER A 187 -14.79 -10.73 -5.12
CA SER A 187 -14.96 -10.77 -6.58
C SER A 187 -14.07 -11.82 -7.22
N VAL A 188 -12.76 -11.80 -6.93
CA VAL A 188 -11.76 -12.73 -7.44
C VAL A 188 -12.07 -14.17 -7.05
N LYS A 189 -12.53 -14.42 -5.82
CA LYS A 189 -12.97 -15.76 -5.38
C LYS A 189 -14.15 -16.25 -6.20
N LYS A 190 -15.13 -15.37 -6.48
CA LYS A 190 -16.30 -15.71 -7.29
C LYS A 190 -15.96 -15.97 -8.76
N SER A 191 -15.05 -15.18 -9.35
CA SER A 191 -14.72 -15.28 -10.77
C SER A 191 -13.67 -16.34 -11.09
N ASN A 192 -12.68 -16.55 -10.21
CA ASN A 192 -11.51 -17.38 -10.47
C ASN A 192 -11.30 -18.50 -9.44
N GLY A 193 -12.10 -18.57 -8.37
CA GLY A 193 -11.97 -19.57 -7.32
C GLY A 193 -10.82 -19.31 -6.33
N LEU A 194 -10.04 -18.24 -6.52
CA LEU A 194 -8.83 -17.95 -5.75
C LEU A 194 -9.16 -17.30 -4.41
N SER A 195 -8.62 -17.87 -3.33
CA SER A 195 -8.68 -17.31 -1.98
C SER A 195 -7.74 -16.10 -1.87
N SER A 196 -8.01 -15.18 -0.94
CA SER A 196 -7.19 -13.99 -0.70
C SER A 196 -6.92 -13.79 0.79
N LEU A 197 -5.65 -13.56 1.13
CA LEU A 197 -5.17 -13.33 2.49
C LEU A 197 -4.52 -11.95 2.60
N VAL A 198 -4.85 -11.20 3.64
CA VAL A 198 -4.03 -10.06 4.07
C VAL A 198 -2.98 -10.54 5.06
N VAL A 199 -1.72 -10.20 4.80
CA VAL A 199 -0.64 -10.24 5.80
C VAL A 199 -0.34 -8.80 6.21
N HIS A 200 -0.78 -8.43 7.41
CA HIS A 200 -0.64 -7.07 7.93
C HIS A 200 0.48 -6.99 8.96
N PHE A 201 1.56 -6.32 8.61
CA PHE A 201 2.72 -6.03 9.46
C PHE A 201 2.49 -4.75 10.25
N ASP A 202 2.10 -4.85 11.51
CA ASP A 202 2.01 -3.72 12.43
C ASP A 202 3.37 -3.46 13.08
N LEU A 203 4.20 -2.69 12.38
CA LEU A 203 5.54 -2.31 12.83
C LEU A 203 5.53 -1.44 14.09
N TYR A 204 4.43 -0.74 14.35
CA TYR A 204 4.32 0.10 15.53
C TYR A 204 4.27 -0.75 16.82
N ASN A 205 3.57 -1.89 16.78
CA ASN A 205 3.45 -2.79 17.92
C ASN A 205 4.30 -4.07 17.80
N GLY A 206 5.01 -4.28 16.68
CA GLY A 206 5.88 -5.44 16.50
C GLY A 206 5.13 -6.76 16.28
N GLN A 207 3.96 -6.72 15.64
CA GLN A 207 3.06 -7.87 15.49
C GLN A 207 2.53 -8.00 14.06
N VAL A 208 2.10 -9.20 13.68
CA VAL A 208 1.60 -9.52 12.35
C VAL A 208 0.25 -10.22 12.44
N ALA A 209 -0.70 -9.71 11.66
CA ALA A 209 -2.02 -10.29 11.51
C ALA A 209 -2.16 -10.99 10.15
N PHE A 210 -2.92 -12.09 10.18
CA PHE A 210 -3.31 -12.85 9.01
C PHE A 210 -4.83 -12.83 8.94
N VAL A 211 -5.40 -12.35 7.84
CA VAL A 211 -6.85 -12.17 7.71
C VAL A 211 -7.31 -12.70 6.36
N SER A 212 -8.12 -13.76 6.36
CA SER A 212 -8.82 -14.20 5.14
C SER A 212 -9.80 -13.11 4.73
N LEU A 213 -9.62 -12.54 3.55
CA LEU A 213 -10.50 -11.48 3.04
C LEU A 213 -11.85 -12.04 2.58
N ASN A 214 -11.91 -13.32 2.24
CA ASN A 214 -13.12 -13.94 1.74
C ASN A 214 -14.15 -14.19 2.84
N ASP A 215 -13.68 -14.35 4.07
CA ASP A 215 -14.51 -14.73 5.23
C ASP A 215 -14.92 -13.53 6.10
N ILE A 216 -14.53 -12.31 5.71
CA ILE A 216 -15.01 -11.09 6.36
C ILE A 216 -16.50 -10.92 6.06
N ASP A 217 -17.33 -11.04 7.09
CA ASP A 217 -18.77 -10.77 7.02
C ASP A 217 -19.05 -9.29 6.70
N ASP A 218 -20.00 -9.04 5.80
CA ASP A 218 -20.41 -7.68 5.41
C ASP A 218 -21.07 -6.94 6.60
N ASP A 219 -21.68 -7.66 7.53
CA ASP A 219 -22.35 -7.11 8.73
C ASP A 219 -21.45 -7.11 9.98
N SER A 220 -20.15 -7.36 9.82
CA SER A 220 -19.20 -7.38 10.93
C SER A 220 -19.16 -6.07 11.71
N ILE A 221 -19.17 -6.15 13.05
CA ILE A 221 -19.00 -4.99 13.94
C ILE A 221 -17.66 -4.27 13.77
N ASN A 222 -16.69 -4.93 13.14
CA ASN A 222 -15.37 -4.37 12.88
C ASN A 222 -15.36 -3.42 11.67
N TRP A 223 -16.44 -3.34 10.91
CA TRP A 223 -16.60 -2.31 9.88
C TRP A 223 -16.84 -0.95 10.53
N ILE A 224 -15.90 -0.04 10.32
CA ILE A 224 -15.93 1.31 10.88
C ILE A 224 -15.66 2.36 9.81
N THR A 225 -16.20 3.56 10.03
CA THR A 225 -15.91 4.73 9.19
C THR A 225 -14.82 5.57 9.83
N ARG A 226 -13.67 5.73 9.16
CA ARG A 226 -12.54 6.53 9.67
C ARG A 226 -12.58 7.94 9.08
N GLN A 227 -12.88 8.94 9.90
CA GLN A 227 -12.80 10.35 9.47
C GLN A 227 -11.38 10.76 9.05
N GLN A 228 -10.35 10.20 9.72
CA GLN A 228 -8.95 10.42 9.35
C GLN A 228 -8.59 9.85 7.96
N MET A 229 -9.40 8.93 7.44
CA MET A 229 -9.31 8.40 6.08
C MET A 229 -10.40 8.99 5.18
N GLU A 230 -10.76 10.25 5.40
CA GLU A 230 -11.73 10.99 4.59
C GLU A 230 -13.12 10.33 4.56
N GLY A 231 -13.49 9.67 5.67
CA GLY A 231 -14.77 8.99 5.80
C GLY A 231 -14.83 7.65 5.06
N GLN A 232 -13.69 7.05 4.70
CA GLN A 232 -13.67 5.70 4.13
C GLN A 232 -14.10 4.65 5.17
N THR A 233 -14.87 3.68 4.68
CA THR A 233 -15.19 2.45 5.41
C THR A 233 -14.01 1.50 5.35
N VAL A 234 -13.62 1.00 6.51
CA VAL A 234 -12.51 0.06 6.68
C VAL A 234 -12.89 -1.02 7.69
N PHE A 235 -12.27 -2.18 7.54
CA PHE A 235 -12.37 -3.27 8.50
C PHE A 235 -11.24 -3.10 9.52
N ASN A 236 -11.58 -2.88 10.78
CA ASN A 236 -10.58 -2.81 11.85
C ASN A 236 -10.07 -4.21 12.20
N ILE A 237 -8.76 -4.41 12.11
CA ILE A 237 -8.12 -5.67 12.50
C ILE A 237 -8.05 -5.73 14.03
N ALA A 238 -8.92 -6.52 14.64
CA ALA A 238 -8.94 -6.73 16.07
C ALA A 238 -7.71 -7.55 16.56
N GLN A 239 -7.39 -7.45 17.85
CA GLN A 239 -6.17 -8.04 18.42
C GLN A 239 -6.07 -9.56 18.24
N ASN A 240 -7.19 -10.27 18.16
CA ASN A 240 -7.24 -11.72 17.97
C ASN A 240 -6.75 -12.18 16.58
N TYR A 241 -6.66 -11.29 15.58
CA TYR A 241 -6.09 -11.62 14.27
C TYR A 241 -4.56 -11.61 14.27
N PHE A 242 -3.91 -11.02 15.27
CA PHE A 242 -2.46 -10.96 15.37
C PHE A 242 -1.92 -12.27 15.96
N ARG A 243 -1.24 -13.06 15.12
CA ARG A 243 -0.79 -14.43 15.46
C ARG A 243 0.72 -14.57 15.53
N TRP A 244 1.47 -13.52 15.20
CA TRP A 244 2.92 -13.58 15.16
C TRP A 244 3.54 -12.28 15.68
N LYS A 245 4.59 -12.40 16.50
CA LYS A 245 5.44 -11.27 16.93
C LYS A 245 6.69 -11.22 16.07
N LEU A 246 7.04 -10.05 15.57
CA LEU A 246 8.19 -9.89 14.67
C LEU A 246 9.54 -10.34 15.28
N THR A 247 9.66 -10.25 16.60
CA THR A 247 10.84 -10.68 17.37
C THR A 247 10.92 -12.19 17.55
N GLU A 248 9.89 -12.93 17.13
CA GLU A 248 9.82 -14.39 17.21
C GLU A 248 9.87 -14.98 15.81
N LYS A 249 10.19 -16.26 15.74
CA LYS A 249 10.20 -17.02 14.49
C LYS A 249 8.82 -16.97 13.82
N PRO A 250 8.71 -16.75 12.49
CA PRO A 250 7.42 -16.78 11.83
C PRO A 250 6.75 -18.15 12.01
N PRO A 251 5.42 -18.19 12.25
CA PRO A 251 4.67 -19.44 12.21
C PRO A 251 4.68 -19.99 10.78
N LYS A 252 4.35 -21.26 10.62
CA LYS A 252 4.07 -21.83 9.31
C LYS A 252 2.60 -21.69 8.97
N PHE A 253 2.29 -21.50 7.69
CA PHE A 253 0.92 -21.39 7.20
C PHE A 253 0.14 -22.67 7.53
N SER A 254 0.76 -23.85 7.37
CA SER A 254 0.15 -25.13 7.73
C SER A 254 -0.25 -25.24 9.21
N GLU A 255 0.40 -24.51 10.12
CA GLU A 255 0.13 -24.53 11.56
C GLU A 255 -1.08 -23.67 11.93
N ILE A 256 -1.37 -22.61 11.17
CA ILE A 256 -2.44 -21.65 11.49
C ILE A 256 -3.59 -21.63 10.50
N ARG A 257 -3.48 -22.34 9.35
CA ARG A 257 -4.48 -22.33 8.27
C ARG A 257 -5.89 -22.73 8.73
N MET A 258 -6.02 -23.62 9.72
CA MET A 258 -7.34 -24.02 10.23
C MET A 258 -8.06 -22.92 11.01
N ASP A 259 -7.32 -21.92 11.48
CA ASP A 259 -7.81 -20.77 12.24
C ASP A 259 -7.96 -19.51 11.39
N LEU A 260 -7.69 -19.60 10.07
CA LEU A 260 -7.76 -18.52 9.07
C LEU A 260 -8.91 -18.73 8.10
#